data_AF-A0A527FQF2-F1
#
_entry.id   AF-A0A527FQF2-F1
#
_cell.length_a   1.000
_cell.length_b   1.000
_cell.length_c   1.000
_cell.angle_alpha   90.00
_cell.angle_beta   90.00
_cell.angle_gamma   90.00
#
_symmetry.space_group_name_H-M   'P 1'
#
loop_
_entity.id
_entity.type
_entity.pdbx_description
1 polymer ?
#
loop_
_entity_poly.entity_id
_entity_poly.type
_entity_poly.pdbx_seq_one_letter_code
_entity_poly.pdbx_strand_id
1 'polypeptide(L)' 'MSDVSLMVNGKRVSGAAEDRTLLVHFLRENLGLTGTHVGCDT' A
#
# COMPACT_ATOMS: atom_id res chain seq x y z
N MET A 1 -13.75 2.70 -4.45
CA MET A 1 -12.88 2.79 -3.27
C MET A 1 -13.29 1.66 -2.34
N SER A 2 -12.44 0.67 -2.20
CA SER A 2 -12.67 -0.53 -1.39
C SER A 2 -11.81 -0.46 -0.13
N ASP A 3 -12.33 -0.96 1.01
CA ASP A 3 -11.55 -1.10 2.23
C ASP A 3 -10.76 -2.40 2.17
N VAL A 4 -9.44 -2.32 2.28
CA VAL A 4 -8.54 -3.47 2.22
C VAL A 4 -7.88 -3.68 3.57
N SER A 5 -7.78 -4.95 3.98
CA SER A 5 -7.13 -5.37 5.22
C SER A 5 -6.04 -6.39 4.92
N LEU A 6 -4.83 -6.15 5.43
CA LEU A 6 -3.66 -6.99 5.17
C LEU A 6 -2.75 -7.08 6.40
N MET A 7 -1.83 -8.04 6.37
CA MET A 7 -0.79 -8.20 7.38
C MET A 7 0.55 -7.75 6.78
N VAL A 8 1.14 -6.69 7.34
CA VAL A 8 2.41 -6.11 6.86
C VAL A 8 3.40 -6.13 8.01
N ASN A 9 4.55 -6.76 7.80
CA ASN A 9 5.61 -6.88 8.82
C ASN A 9 5.07 -7.39 10.17
N GLY A 10 4.15 -8.37 10.13
CA GLY A 10 3.52 -8.97 11.32
C GLY A 10 2.42 -8.13 11.98
N LYS A 11 2.10 -6.94 11.45
CA LYS A 11 1.06 -6.05 11.99
C LYS A 11 -0.16 -6.06 11.06
N ARG A 12 -1.36 -6.10 11.64
CA ARG A 12 -2.60 -5.90 10.90
C ARG A 12 -2.77 -4.42 10.57
N VAL A 13 -3.03 -4.12 9.30
CA VAL A 13 -3.28 -2.76 8.81
C VAL A 13 -4.48 -2.78 7.87
N SER A 14 -5.20 -1.67 7.80
CA SER A 14 -6.36 -1.49 6.93
C SER A 14 -6.42 -0.08 6.37
N GLY A 15 -7.07 0.10 5.22
CA GLY A 15 -7.29 1.40 4.62
C GLY A 15 -8.07 1.32 3.32
N ALA A 16 -8.60 2.46 2.89
CA ALA A 16 -9.28 2.57 1.61
C ALA A 16 -8.27 2.62 0.45
N ALA A 17 -8.58 1.90 -0.63
CA ALA A 17 -7.83 1.91 -1.89
C ALA A 17 -8.78 2.09 -3.08
N GLU A 18 -8.33 2.75 -4.14
CA GLU A 18 -9.04 2.69 -5.42
C GLU A 18 -8.80 1.32 -6.05
N ASP A 19 -9.73 0.89 -6.90
CA ASP A 19 -9.69 -0.44 -7.52
C ASP A 19 -8.41 -0.67 -8.38
N ARG A 20 -7.76 0.43 -8.77
CA ARG A 20 -6.51 0.47 -9.55
C ARG A 20 -5.26 0.84 -8.74
N THR A 21 -5.40 1.06 -7.42
CA THR A 21 -4.25 1.40 -6.58
C THR A 21 -3.29 0.22 -6.52
N LEU A 22 -2.04 0.41 -6.96
CA LEU A 22 -1.02 -0.62 -6.80
C LEU A 22 -0.62 -0.74 -5.32
N LEU A 23 -0.27 -1.96 -4.91
CA LEU A 23 0.14 -2.23 -3.53
C LEU A 23 1.33 -1.35 -3.12
N VAL A 24 2.27 -1.08 -4.03
CA VAL A 24 3.43 -0.23 -3.71
C VAL A 24 3.02 1.20 -3.35
N HIS A 25 2.05 1.78 -4.05
CA HIS A 25 1.50 3.10 -3.72
C HIS A 25 0.73 3.05 -2.40
N PHE A 26 -0.11 2.03 -2.19
CA PHE A 26 -0.82 1.88 -0.91
C PHE A 26 0.14 1.81 0.29
N LEU A 27 1.22 1.02 0.19
CA LEU A 27 2.21 0.90 1.26
C LEU A 27 2.96 2.21 1.50
N ARG A 28 3.39 2.91 0.44
CA ARG A 28 4.21 4.11 0.55
C ARG A 28 3.41 5.36 0.93
N GLU A 29 2.26 5.55 0.29
CA GLU A 29 1.47 6.79 0.37
C GLU A 29 0.41 6.70 1.47
N ASN A 30 -0.35 5.60 1.53
CA ASN A 30 -1.41 5.46 2.53
C ASN A 30 -0.84 5.04 3.90
N LEU A 31 0.13 4.13 3.92
CA LEU A 31 0.71 3.61 5.17
C LEU A 31 2.06 4.24 5.56
N GLY A 32 2.64 5.09 4.72
CA GLY A 32 3.92 5.76 5.00
C GLY A 32 5.15 4.83 5.04
N LEU A 33 5.02 3.59 4.53
CA LEU A 33 6.09 2.59 4.52
C LEU A 33 6.99 2.77 3.29
N THR A 34 7.86 3.77 3.35
CA THR A 34 8.63 4.28 2.20
C THR A 34 9.85 3.44 1.81
N GLY A 35 10.16 2.36 2.55
CA GLY A 35 11.28 1.46 2.26
C GLY A 35 11.10 0.61 1.00
N THR A 36 9.85 0.46 0.52
CA THR A 36 9.57 -0.18 -0.78
C THR A 36 9.98 0.78 -1.88
N HIS A 37 11.18 0.65 -2.42
CA HIS A 37 11.65 1.53 -3.49
C HIS A 37 10.93 1.26 -4.81
N VAL A 38 10.73 2.35 -5.56
CA VAL A 38 10.14 2.35 -6.89
C VAL A 38 11.19 2.94 -7.83
N GLY A 39 11.58 2.18 -8.86
CA GLY A 39 12.60 2.55 -9.83
C GLY A 39 11.96 3.17 -11.08
N CYS A 40 12.29 2.64 -12.25
CA CYS A 40 11.54 2.96 -13.48
C CYS A 40 10.11 2.40 -13.31
N ASP A 41 9.19 3.27 -12.91
CA ASP A 41 7.78 2.95 -12.77
C ASP A 41 7.13 3.08 -14.15
N THR A 42 7.31 2.03 -14.95
CA THR A 42 7.12 1.98 -16.42
C THR A 42 8.02 2.90 -17.23
#